data_AF-Q8PDR7-F1
#
_entry.id   AF-Q8PDR7-F1
#
_cell.length_a   1.000
_cell.length_b   1.000
_cell.length_c   1.000
_cell.angle_alpha   90.00
_cell.angle_beta   90.00
_cell.angle_gamma   90.00
#
_symmetry.space_group_name_H-M   'P 1'
#
loop_
_entity.id
_entity.type
_entity.pdbx_description
1 polymer ?
#
loop_
_entity_poly.entity_id
_entity_poly.type
_entity_poly.pdbx_seq_one_letter_code
_entity_poly.pdbx_strand_id
1 'polypeptide(L)'
;MHTASVSTQRVVNVDAEISYWRGIHAEGHLGGYDFADYARVLTLGYDIYLAYPRATEAQLYRVLQDGYYRYQPTLSVPWDQARWIVRQAWRHMEDAAVRH
;
A
#
# COMPACT_ATOMS: atom_id res chain seq x y z
N MET A 1 25.49 -18.21 -21.75
CA MET A 1 25.28 -18.30 -20.29
C MET A 1 24.49 -17.07 -19.88
N HIS A 2 23.28 -17.30 -19.36
CA HIS A 2 22.31 -16.38 -18.76
C HIS A 2 22.07 -15.02 -19.44
N THR A 3 21.01 -14.99 -20.25
CA THR A 3 20.27 -13.79 -20.64
C THR A 3 19.92 -13.00 -19.38
N ALA A 4 20.45 -11.78 -19.28
CA ALA A 4 19.95 -10.81 -18.34
C ALA A 4 18.50 -10.49 -18.74
N SER A 5 17.56 -11.15 -18.08
CA SER A 5 16.18 -10.70 -18.04
C SER A 5 16.23 -9.32 -17.38
N VAL A 6 16.26 -8.27 -18.19
CA VAL A 6 15.79 -6.96 -17.77
C VAL A 6 14.31 -7.16 -17.46
N SER A 7 14.07 -7.61 -16.22
CA SER A 7 12.82 -7.31 -15.56
C SER A 7 12.80 -5.80 -15.53
N THR A 8 12.01 -5.19 -16.42
CA THR A 8 11.45 -3.86 -16.23
C THR A 8 10.60 -3.96 -14.97
N GLN A 9 11.29 -4.06 -13.83
CA GLN A 9 10.71 -4.09 -12.53
C GLN A 9 10.11 -2.71 -12.43
N ARG A 10 8.77 -2.64 -12.54
CA ARG A 10 8.00 -1.46 -12.13
C ARG A 10 8.45 -1.19 -10.71
N VAL A 11 9.46 -0.35 -10.55
CA VAL A 11 9.90 0.12 -9.24
C VAL A 11 8.78 1.06 -8.84
N VAL A 12 7.74 0.49 -8.22
CA VAL A 12 6.76 1.27 -7.49
C VAL A 12 7.60 2.08 -6.51
N ASN A 13 7.69 3.38 -6.76
CA ASN A 13 8.45 4.26 -5.90
C ASN A 13 7.58 4.50 -4.66
N VAL A 14 7.69 3.59 -3.70
CA VAL A 14 6.95 3.65 -2.45
C VAL A 14 7.20 4.98 -1.74
N ASP A 15 8.41 5.55 -1.84
CA ASP A 15 8.71 6.86 -1.27
C ASP A 15 7.92 8.01 -1.94
N ALA A 16 7.77 7.97 -3.27
CA ALA A 16 6.95 8.93 -4.00
C ALA A 16 5.46 8.79 -3.62
N GLU A 17 4.95 7.56 -3.49
CA GLU A 17 3.58 7.32 -3.03
C GLU A 17 3.37 7.81 -1.60
N ILE A 18 4.26 7.46 -0.67
CA ILE A 18 4.19 7.91 0.72
C ILE A 18 4.21 9.45 0.77
N SER A 19 5.03 10.11 -0.06
CA SER A 19 5.03 11.57 -0.17
C SER A 19 3.71 12.14 -0.72
N TYR A 20 3.09 11.49 -1.70
CA TYR A 20 1.76 11.84 -2.19
C TYR A 20 0.69 11.71 -1.09
N TRP A 21 0.67 10.57 -0.39
CA TRP A 21 -0.23 10.33 0.75
C TRP A 21 0.00 11.31 1.90
N ARG A 22 1.25 11.75 2.11
CA ARG A 22 1.58 12.80 3.08
C ARG A 22 0.98 14.16 2.70
N GLY A 23 0.94 14.48 1.40
CA GLY A 23 0.23 15.67 0.88
C GLY A 23 -1.26 15.61 1.21
N ILE A 24 -1.92 14.51 0.84
CA ILE A 24 -3.35 14.28 1.14
C ILE A 24 -3.63 14.32 2.65
N HIS A 25 -2.69 13.83 3.48
CA HIS A 25 -2.80 13.89 4.95
C HIS A 25 -2.70 15.33 5.45
N ALA A 26 -1.76 16.12 4.91
CA ALA A 26 -1.59 17.53 5.25
C ALA A 26 -2.81 18.39 4.84
N GLU A 27 -3.54 17.99 3.81
CA GLU A 27 -4.82 18.59 3.42
C GLU A 27 -5.96 18.24 4.40
N GLY A 28 -5.73 17.35 5.37
CA GLY A 28 -6.71 16.94 6.38
C GLY A 28 -7.69 15.87 5.90
N HIS A 29 -7.49 15.29 4.71
CA HIS A 29 -8.42 14.33 4.10
C HIS A 29 -8.33 12.91 4.67
N LEU A 30 -7.24 12.54 5.36
CA LEU A 30 -7.00 11.16 5.80
C LEU A 30 -7.39 10.86 7.24
N GLY A 31 -7.76 11.87 8.04
CA GLY A 31 -8.16 11.73 9.44
C GLY A 31 -7.08 12.16 10.44
N GLY A 32 -7.42 12.14 11.74
CA GLY A 32 -6.60 12.71 12.82
C GLY A 32 -5.50 11.82 13.38
N TYR A 33 -5.19 10.67 12.75
CA TYR A 33 -4.10 9.80 13.17
C TYR A 33 -2.76 10.30 12.63
N ASP A 34 -1.68 9.88 13.28
CA ASP A 34 -0.33 10.20 12.87
C ASP A 34 -0.02 9.61 11.50
N PHE A 35 0.70 10.37 10.68
CA PHE A 35 1.12 9.89 9.36
C PHE A 35 1.98 8.63 9.47
N ALA A 36 2.71 8.44 10.58
CA ALA A 36 3.50 7.23 10.83
C ALA A 36 2.64 5.96 10.86
N ASP A 37 1.44 6.00 11.44
CA ASP A 37 0.52 4.85 11.44
C ASP A 37 0.00 4.57 10.02
N TYR A 38 -0.38 5.61 9.28
CA TYR A 38 -0.79 5.47 7.88
C TYR A 38 0.33 4.94 7.00
N ALA A 39 1.55 5.44 7.17
CA ALA A 39 2.72 5.01 6.42
C ALA A 39 3.03 3.53 6.66
N ARG A 40 2.86 3.02 7.89
CA ARG A 40 2.99 1.58 8.19
C ARG A 40 1.95 0.75 7.45
N VAL A 41 0.70 1.18 7.48
CA VAL A 41 -0.41 0.50 6.80
C VAL A 41 -0.23 0.52 5.27
N LEU A 42 0.14 1.67 4.71
CA LEU A 42 0.46 1.83 3.30
C LEU A 42 1.62 0.93 2.88
N THR A 43 2.73 0.96 3.63
CA THR A 43 3.91 0.11 3.38
C THR A 43 3.53 -1.36 3.39
N LEU A 44 2.71 -1.81 4.36
CA LEU A 44 2.19 -3.17 4.40
C LEU A 44 1.34 -3.50 3.17
N GLY A 45 0.44 -2.60 2.77
CA GLY A 45 -0.37 -2.75 1.56
C GLY A 45 0.48 -2.87 0.29
N TYR A 46 1.55 -2.08 0.18
CA TYR A 46 2.49 -2.13 -0.94
C TYR A 46 3.32 -3.41 -0.95
N ASP A 47 3.84 -3.83 0.21
CA ASP A 47 4.60 -5.09 0.36
C ASP A 47 3.77 -6.28 -0.12
N ILE A 48 2.50 -6.36 0.32
CA ILE A 48 1.57 -7.41 -0.08
C ILE A 48 1.26 -7.34 -1.59
N TYR A 49 1.04 -6.15 -2.14
CA TYR A 49 0.78 -5.99 -3.58
C TYR A 49 1.98 -6.42 -4.44
N LEU A 50 3.19 -6.05 -4.02
CA LEU A 50 4.44 -6.42 -4.69
C LEU A 50 4.79 -7.90 -4.52
N ALA A 51 4.49 -8.49 -3.37
CA ALA A 51 4.70 -9.91 -3.10
C ALA A 51 3.73 -10.80 -3.89
N TYR A 52 2.51 -10.31 -4.17
CA TYR A 52 1.45 -11.08 -4.82
C TYR A 52 0.87 -10.37 -6.06
N PRO A 53 1.66 -10.16 -7.14
CA PRO A 53 1.23 -9.43 -8.33
C PRO A 53 0.13 -10.14 -9.16
N ARG A 54 -0.15 -11.42 -8.87
CA ARG A 54 -1.20 -12.23 -9.50
C ARG A 54 -2.37 -12.55 -8.57
N ALA A 55 -2.32 -12.09 -7.32
CA ALA A 55 -3.40 -12.33 -6.38
C ALA A 55 -4.61 -11.47 -6.70
N THR A 56 -5.79 -11.99 -6.38
CA THR A 56 -7.03 -11.23 -6.49
C THR A 56 -7.16 -10.25 -5.32
N GLU A 57 -7.95 -9.18 -5.48
CA GLU A 57 -8.24 -8.20 -4.41
C GLU A 57 -8.66 -8.92 -3.11
N ALA A 58 -9.46 -9.99 -3.21
CA ALA A 58 -9.89 -10.79 -2.06
C ALA A 58 -8.75 -11.53 -1.34
N GLN A 59 -7.75 -12.04 -2.07
CA GLN A 59 -6.57 -12.66 -1.48
C GLN A 59 -5.67 -11.62 -0.83
N LEU A 60 -5.44 -10.48 -1.50
CA LEU A 60 -4.67 -9.36 -0.95
C LEU A 60 -5.31 -8.84 0.36
N TYR A 61 -6.64 -8.70 0.41
CA TYR A 61 -7.33 -8.33 1.65
C TYR A 61 -7.18 -9.36 2.76
N ARG A 62 -7.20 -10.67 2.46
CA ARG A 62 -6.97 -11.68 3.50
C ARG A 62 -5.58 -11.54 4.10
N VAL A 63 -4.56 -11.38 3.28
CA VAL A 63 -3.17 -11.21 3.74
C VAL A 63 -3.01 -9.90 4.50
N LEU A 64 -3.64 -8.82 4.01
CA LEU A 64 -3.64 -7.51 4.68
C LEU A 64 -4.30 -7.60 6.05
N GLN A 65 -5.43 -8.29 6.14
CA GLN A 65 -6.15 -8.47 7.39
C GLN A 65 -5.33 -9.28 8.38
N ASP A 66 -4.74 -10.39 7.95
CA ASP A 66 -3.85 -11.22 8.79
C ASP A 66 -2.64 -10.42 9.29
N GLY A 67 -1.97 -9.69 8.38
CA GLY A 67 -0.86 -8.81 8.71
C GLY A 67 -1.28 -7.73 9.71
N TYR A 68 -2.40 -7.05 9.47
CA TYR A 68 -2.91 -6.00 10.33
C TYR A 68 -3.21 -6.49 11.76
N TYR A 69 -3.86 -7.66 11.90
CA TYR A 69 -4.08 -8.28 13.22
C TYR A 69 -2.77 -8.64 13.92
N ARG A 70 -1.75 -9.07 13.16
CA ARG A 70 -0.43 -9.39 13.71
C ARG A 70 0.34 -8.16 14.19
N TYR A 71 0.11 -7.01 13.58
CA TYR A 71 0.70 -5.74 13.98
C TYR A 71 -0.12 -5.02 15.07
N GLN A 72 -1.32 -5.48 15.44
CA GLN A 72 -1.98 -4.99 16.65
C GLN A 72 -1.23 -5.45 17.91
N PRO A 73 -1.07 -4.59 18.93
CA PRO A 73 -1.69 -3.28 19.14
C PRO A 73 -0.84 -2.07 18.67
N THR A 74 0.21 -2.27 17.87
CA THR A 74 1.14 -1.19 17.49
C THR A 74 0.59 -0.21 16.45
N LEU A 75 -0.53 -0.56 15.81
CA LEU A 75 -1.25 0.29 14.87
C LEU A 75 -2.42 0.97 15.57
N SER A 76 -2.42 2.30 15.61
CA SER A 76 -3.52 3.09 16.19
C SER A 76 -4.68 3.31 15.21
N VAL A 77 -4.43 3.16 13.91
CA VAL A 77 -5.42 3.35 12.84
C VAL A 77 -6.38 2.16 12.82
N PRO A 78 -7.71 2.34 12.83
CA PRO A 78 -8.70 1.26 12.82
C PRO A 78 -8.74 0.53 11.49
N TRP A 79 -9.20 -0.74 11.51
CA TRP A 79 -9.23 -1.60 10.33
C TRP A 79 -10.00 -1.00 9.15
N ASP A 80 -11.16 -0.38 9.38
CA ASP A 80 -11.94 0.28 8.31
C ASP A 80 -11.14 1.36 7.58
N GLN A 81 -10.40 2.19 8.34
CA GLN A 81 -9.55 3.23 7.78
C GLN A 81 -8.34 2.63 7.06
N ALA A 82 -7.71 1.60 7.65
CA ALA A 82 -6.58 0.90 7.07
C ALA A 82 -6.94 0.23 5.73
N ARG A 83 -8.08 -0.47 5.69
CA ARG A 83 -8.61 -1.09 4.48
C ARG A 83 -8.91 -0.04 3.41
N TRP A 84 -9.54 1.07 3.80
CA TRP A 84 -9.89 2.14 2.87
C TRP A 84 -8.65 2.77 2.22
N ILE A 85 -7.62 3.12 3.01
CA ILE A 85 -6.42 3.78 2.49
C ILE A 85 -5.60 2.84 1.61
N VAL A 86 -5.45 1.57 2.01
CA VAL A 86 -4.72 0.56 1.20
C VAL A 86 -5.43 0.29 -0.12
N ARG A 87 -6.77 0.27 -0.12
CA ARG A 87 -7.53 0.13 -1.36
C ARG A 87 -7.30 1.30 -2.31
N GLN A 88 -7.27 2.52 -1.80
CA GLN A 88 -6.98 3.70 -2.62
C GLN A 88 -5.56 3.64 -3.18
N ALA A 89 -4.58 3.22 -2.37
CA ALA A 89 -3.21 3.00 -2.81
C ALA A 89 -3.10 1.97 -3.94
N TRP A 90 -3.79 0.82 -3.82
CA TRP A 90 -3.82 -0.18 -4.89
C TRP A 90 -4.45 0.36 -6.17
N ARG A 91 -5.58 1.05 -6.07
CA ARG A 91 -6.22 1.69 -7.24
C ARG A 91 -5.34 2.72 -7.90
N HIS A 92 -4.63 3.53 -7.11
CA HIS A 92 -3.68 4.53 -7.62
C HIS A 92 -2.53 3.84 -8.38
N MET A 93 -2.01 2.73 -7.85
CA MET A 93 -1.01 1.92 -8.56
C MET A 93 -1.55 1.27 -9.84
N GLU A 94 -2.77 0.74 -9.84
CA GLU A 94 -3.40 0.18 -11.02
C GLU A 94 -3.61 1.24 -12.11
N ASP A 95 -4.06 2.44 -11.74
CA ASP A 95 -4.23 3.57 -12.66
C ASP A 95 -2.88 4.04 -13.23
N ALA A 96 -1.85 4.17 -12.38
CA ALA A 96 -0.49 4.48 -12.80
C ALA A 96 0.11 3.38 -13.70
N ALA A 97 -0.24 2.12 -13.46
CA ALA A 97 0.20 0.97 -14.23
C ALA A 97 -0.48 0.85 -15.60
N VAL A 98 -1.71 1.35 -15.76
CA VAL A 98 -2.46 1.34 -17.03
C VAL A 98 -2.08 2.52 -17.93
N ARG A 99 -1.59 3.62 -17.35
CA ARG A 99 -1.19 4.83 -18.08
C ARG A 99 0.21 4.77 -18.72
N HIS A 100 0.94 3.65 -18.56
CA HIS A 100 2.26 3.39 -19.12
C HIS A 100 2.23 2.19 -20.08
#